data_AF-A0A6A5SB81-F1
#
_entry.id   AF-A0A6A5SB81-F1
#
_cell.length_a   1.000
_cell.length_b   1.000
_cell.length_c   1.000
_cell.angle_alpha   90.00
_cell.angle_beta   90.00
_cell.angle_gamma   90.00
#
_symmetry.space_group_name_H-M   'P 1'
#
loop_
_entity.id
_entity.type
_entity.pdbx_description
1 polymer ?
#
loop_
_entity_poly.entity_id
_entity_poly.type
_entity_poly.pdbx_seq_one_letter_code
_entity_poly.pdbx_strand_id
1 'polypeptide(L)' 'KTVSSLIHHLANQNKLLTGENEGLRNALTTKKKHNKKGKVLDLQQRQEYHGGAVFWSPCKIAEGKARERTNK' A
#
# COMPACT_ATOMS: atom_id res chain seq x y z
N LYS A 1 9.24 36.12 -34.88
CA LYS A 1 9.59 34.81 -34.27
C LYS A 1 9.19 34.73 -32.78
N THR A 2 8.05 35.29 -32.38
CA THR A 2 7.67 35.46 -30.96
C THR A 2 6.58 34.47 -30.54
N VAL A 3 5.57 34.29 -31.40
CA VAL A 3 4.43 33.40 -31.14
C VAL A 3 4.83 31.94 -31.00
N SER A 4 5.68 31.42 -31.89
CA SER A 4 6.16 30.03 -31.81
C SER A 4 6.92 29.76 -30.50
N SER A 5 7.77 30.69 -30.06
CA SER A 5 8.50 30.56 -28.79
C SER A 5 7.56 30.51 -27.59
N LEU A 6 6.51 31.33 -27.58
CA LEU A 6 5.50 31.35 -26.50
C LEU A 6 4.67 30.06 -26.47
N ILE A 7 4.31 29.53 -27.64
CA ILE A 7 3.61 28.25 -27.74
C ILE A 7 4.47 27.11 -27.19
N HIS A 8 5.75 27.06 -27.56
CA HIS A 8 6.67 26.04 -27.03
C HIS A 8 6.85 26.19 -25.52
N HIS A 9 6.97 27.43 -25.01
CA HIS A 9 7.07 27.68 -23.58
C HIS A 9 5.84 27.19 -22.82
N LEU A 10 4.63 27.54 -23.27
CA LEU A 10 3.37 27.08 -22.67
C LEU A 10 3.22 25.57 -22.74
N ALA A 11 3.59 24.95 -23.86
CA ALA A 11 3.57 23.50 -24.00
C ALA A 11 4.51 22.81 -22.99
N ASN A 12 5.70 23.38 -22.77
CA ASN A 12 6.65 22.86 -21.78
C ASN A 12 6.12 23.03 -20.35
N GLN A 13 5.55 24.19 -20.02
CA GLN A 13 4.95 24.42 -18.71
C GLN A 13 3.79 23.46 -18.43
N ASN A 14 2.91 23.24 -19.40
CA ASN A 14 1.82 22.30 -19.25
C ASN A 14 2.33 20.87 -19.02
N LYS A 15 3.35 20.43 -19.76
CA LYS A 15 3.96 19.12 -19.55
C LYS A 15 4.51 18.96 -18.13
N LEU A 16 5.22 19.97 -17.63
CA LEU A 16 5.75 19.96 -16.25
C LEU A 16 4.62 19.86 -15.22
N LEU A 17 3.59 20.71 -15.34
CA LEU A 17 2.43 20.71 -14.45
C LEU A 17 1.66 19.38 -14.50
N THR A 18 1.53 18.76 -15.67
CA THR A 18 0.87 17.45 -15.78
C THR A 18 1.66 16.36 -15.07
N GLY A 19 2.99 16.36 -15.20
CA GLY A 19 3.86 15.38 -14.53
C GLY A 19 3.84 15.54 -13.01
N GLU A 20 3.87 16.77 -12.50
CA GLU A 20 3.75 17.05 -11.07
C GLU A 20 2.39 16.58 -10.52
N ASN A 21 1.30 16.89 -11.21
CA ASN A 21 -0.03 16.44 -10.82
C ASN A 21 -0.15 14.91 -10.80
N GLU A 22 0.42 14.22 -11.79
CA GLU A 22 0.45 12.76 -11.81
C GLU A 22 1.27 12.20 -10.64
N GLY A 23 2.45 12.76 -10.37
CA GLY A 23 3.29 12.40 -9.23
C GLY A 23 2.57 12.56 -7.89
N LEU A 24 1.88 13.68 -7.69
CA LEU A 24 1.09 13.95 -6.48
C LEU A 24 -0.07 12.97 -6.32
N ARG A 25 -0.78 12.67 -7.41
CA ARG A 25 -1.87 11.67 -7.39
C ARG A 25 -1.33 10.28 -7.03
N ASN A 26 -0.19 9.88 -7.58
CA ASN A 26 0.46 8.61 -7.27
C ASN A 26 0.97 8.53 -5.81
N ALA A 27 1.51 9.62 -5.29
CA ALA A 27 1.90 9.71 -3.89
C ALA A 27 0.68 9.55 -2.96
N LEU A 28 -0.45 10.18 -3.32
CA LEU A 28 -1.70 10.11 -2.56
C LEU A 28 -2.32 8.70 -2.59
N THR A 29 -2.34 8.04 -3.74
CA THR A 29 -2.83 6.64 -3.85
C THR A 29 -1.96 5.68 -3.05
N THR A 30 -0.63 5.85 -3.09
CA THR A 30 0.32 5.06 -2.31
C THR A 30 0.10 5.25 -0.80
N LYS A 31 -0.04 6.49 -0.34
CA LYS A 31 -0.37 6.79 1.07
C LYS A 31 -1.70 6.17 1.48
N LYS A 32 -2.74 6.27 0.64
CA LYS A 32 -4.06 5.66 0.91
C LYS A 32 -3.96 4.13 0.99
N LYS A 33 -3.17 3.49 0.13
CA LYS A 33 -2.91 2.04 0.19
C LYS A 33 -2.18 1.67 1.47
N HIS A 34 -1.16 2.44 1.88
CA HIS A 34 -0.42 2.19 3.11
C HIS A 34 -1.29 2.35 4.37
N ASN A 35 -2.23 3.30 4.38
CA ASN A 35 -3.18 3.47 5.48
C ASN A 35 -4.18 2.32 5.62
N LYS A 36 -4.39 1.51 4.56
CA LYS A 36 -5.13 0.26 4.67
C LYS A 36 -4.24 -0.77 5.37
N LYS A 37 -4.17 -0.69 6.70
CA LYS A 37 -3.62 -1.79 7.50
C LYS A 37 -4.46 -3.03 7.17
N GLY A 38 -3.81 -4.09 6.70
CA GLY A 38 -4.47 -5.38 6.50
C GLY A 38 -5.14 -5.81 7.81
N LYS A 39 -6.24 -6.58 7.72
CA LYS A 39 -6.85 -7.19 8.90
C LYS A 39 -5.75 -7.99 9.63
N VAL A 40 -5.54 -7.69 10.91
CA VAL A 40 -4.61 -8.45 11.73
C VAL A 40 -5.18 -9.86 11.85
N LEU A 41 -4.46 -10.84 11.32
CA LEU A 41 -4.85 -12.23 11.45
C LEU A 41 -4.71 -12.61 12.92
N ASP A 42 -5.80 -13.06 13.55
CA ASP A 42 -5.77 -13.54 14.94
C ASP A 42 -4.98 -14.86 15.00
N LEU A 43 -3.67 -14.71 15.15
CA LEU A 43 -2.74 -15.79 15.30
C LEU A 43 -2.67 -16.17 16.78
N GLN A 44 -3.72 -16.86 17.27
CA GLN A 44 -3.76 -17.30 18.66
C GLN A 44 -2.52 -18.13 18.99
N GLN A 45 -1.69 -17.60 19.87
CA GLN A 45 -0.61 -18.33 20.49
C GLN A 45 -1.26 -19.41 21.37
N ARG A 46 -1.01 -20.69 21.08
CA ARG A 46 -1.37 -21.75 22.02
C ARG A 46 -0.69 -21.43 23.36
N GLN A 47 -1.46 -21.47 24.44
CA GLN A 47 -0.98 -21.17 25.80
C GLN A 47 0.14 -22.12 26.26
N GLU A 48 0.31 -23.26 25.59
CA GLU A 48 1.49 -24.11 25.74
C GLU A 48 2.68 -23.50 25.00
N TYR A 49 3.44 -22.63 25.70
CA TYR A 49 4.90 -22.70 25.83
C TYR A 49 5.41 -21.32 26.30
N HIS A 50 5.83 -21.24 27.55
CA HIS A 50 6.39 -20.04 28.14
C HIS A 50 7.87 -19.89 27.73
N GLY A 51 8.18 -18.88 26.91
CA GLY A 51 9.52 -18.26 26.90
C GLY A 51 10.40 -18.36 25.63
N GLY A 52 9.86 -18.69 24.45
CA GLY A 52 10.65 -18.82 23.21
C GLY A 52 10.18 -17.96 22.01
N ALA A 53 10.99 -17.88 20.95
CA ALA A 53 10.62 -17.26 19.68
C ALA A 53 9.46 -18.01 19.00
N VAL A 54 8.42 -17.29 18.56
CA VAL A 54 7.24 -17.91 17.93
C VAL A 54 7.52 -18.20 16.46
N PHE A 55 7.64 -19.48 16.10
CA PHE A 55 7.76 -19.90 14.70
C PHE A 55 6.40 -19.94 14.00
N TRP A 56 6.27 -19.15 12.92
CA TRP A 56 5.09 -19.04 12.07
C TRP A 56 5.28 -19.81 10.76
N SER A 57 4.99 -21.11 10.78
CA SER A 57 4.99 -21.91 9.55
C SER A 57 3.80 -21.58 8.64
N PRO A 58 3.87 -21.86 7.32
CA PRO A 58 2.75 -21.67 6.40
C PRO A 58 1.43 -22.33 6.85
N CYS A 59 1.50 -23.52 7.46
CA CYS A 59 0.34 -24.22 8.01
C CYS A 59 -0.37 -23.42 9.12
N LYS A 60 0.39 -22.80 10.04
CA LYS A 60 -0.21 -21.96 11.11
C LYS A 60 -0.94 -20.73 10.54
N ILE A 61 -0.42 -20.14 9.47
CA ILE A 61 -1.08 -19.04 8.77
C ILE A 61 -2.38 -19.52 8.09
N ALA A 62 -2.37 -20.73 7.51
CA ALA A 62 -3.57 -21.32 6.91
C ALA A 62 -4.66 -21.60 7.95
N GLU A 63 -4.30 -22.13 9.13
CA GLU A 63 -5.23 -22.35 10.24
C GLU A 63 -5.85 -21.05 10.76
N GLY A 64 -5.04 -20.00 10.97
CA GLY A 64 -5.55 -18.68 11.36
C GLY A 64 -6.58 -18.15 10.35
N LYS A 65 -6.29 -18.29 9.05
CA LYS A 65 -7.23 -17.89 7.98
C LYS A 65 -8.50 -18.75 7.97
N ALA A 66 -8.41 -20.03 8.30
CA ALA A 66 -9.58 -20.90 8.41
C ALA A 66 -10.49 -20.45 9.56
N ARG A 67 -9.92 -20.12 10.73
CA ARG A 67 -10.67 -19.59 11.89
C ARG A 67 -11.36 -18.26 11.59
N GLU A 68 -10.70 -17.35 10.88
CA GLU A 68 -11.33 -16.09 10.46
C GLU A 68 -12.53 -16.29 9.53
N ARG A 69 -12.53 -17.36 8.72
CA ARG A 69 -13.66 -17.68 7.83
C ARG A 69 -14.84 -18.28 8.58
N THR A 70 -14.58 -19.05 9.64
CA THR A 70 -15.63 -19.65 10.48
C THR A 70 -16.19 -18.69 11.51
N ASN A 71 -15.43 -17.69 11.94
CA ASN A 71 -15.86 -16.67 12.90
C ASN A 71 -16.53 -15.43 12.25
N LYS A 72 -17.03 -15.60 11.02
CA LYS A 72 -17.71 -14.58 10.22
C LYS A 72 -19.16 -14.99 10.03
#